data_AF-A0A5C3NPN2-F1
#
_entry.id   AF-A0A5C3NPN2-F1
#
_cell.length_a   1.000
_cell.length_b   1.000
_cell.length_c   1.000
_cell.angle_alpha   90.00
_cell.angle_beta   90.00
_cell.angle_gamma   90.00
#
_symmetry.space_group_name_H-M   'P 1'
#
loop_
_entity.id
_entity.type
_entity.pdbx_description
1 polymer ?
#
loop_
_entity_poly.entity_id
_entity_poly.type
_entity_poly.pdbx_seq_one_letter_code
_entity_poly.pdbx_strand_id
1 'polypeptide(L)'
;MVADASEATFAKHYSSIMPLLLNVMQNANGPEYRKLRVKAMECAGLIAIAVGRDVFRPDSRTFVELLMQIQNSPVDPGDTMLSHFLIATWAKVCQALGEEFEPYLPVVMPPLLRVASSKADISIYDDEEEHEDRDGWESISLDGRQVGVKTSALEDKCQAFETLLIHASTLNARFGPYVSQVLELALPGLRFYIHDGVQEACAM
;
A
#
# COMPACT_ATOMS: atom_id res chain seq x y z
N MET A 1 -0.01 1.03 -17.13
CA MET A 1 1.40 1.11 -17.60
C MET A 1 1.65 0.02 -18.64
N VAL A 2 2.67 0.13 -19.50
CA VAL A 2 2.91 -0.86 -20.58
C VAL A 2 3.11 -2.28 -20.07
N ALA A 3 3.75 -2.49 -18.92
CA ALA A 3 3.93 -3.82 -18.32
C ALA A 3 2.59 -4.47 -17.93
N ASP A 4 1.75 -3.71 -17.23
CA ASP A 4 0.40 -4.10 -16.83
C ASP A 4 -0.50 -4.40 -18.05
N ALA A 5 -0.41 -3.56 -19.10
CA ALA A 5 -1.15 -3.76 -20.35
C ALA A 5 -0.60 -4.90 -21.24
N SER A 6 0.64 -5.33 -21.00
CA SER A 6 1.30 -6.39 -21.78
C SER A 6 1.20 -7.77 -21.11
N GLU A 7 0.91 -7.81 -19.81
CA GLU A 7 0.83 -9.02 -18.98
C GLU A 7 1.97 -10.01 -19.30
N ALA A 8 1.65 -11.25 -19.62
CA ALA A 8 2.61 -12.31 -19.96
C ALA A 8 3.56 -11.94 -21.11
N THR A 9 3.16 -11.02 -22.00
CA THR A 9 4.00 -10.57 -23.12
C THR A 9 5.21 -9.76 -22.64
N PHE A 10 5.19 -9.22 -21.42
CA PHE A 10 6.31 -8.50 -20.83
C PHE A 10 7.48 -9.43 -20.45
N ALA A 11 7.25 -10.74 -20.30
CA ALA A 11 8.27 -11.70 -19.91
C ALA A 11 9.53 -11.65 -20.80
N LYS A 12 9.39 -11.33 -22.08
CA LYS A 12 10.51 -11.17 -23.04
C LYS A 12 11.48 -10.03 -22.71
N HIS A 13 11.04 -9.05 -21.91
CA HIS A 13 11.83 -7.89 -21.48
C HIS A 13 12.27 -7.98 -20.01
N TYR A 14 11.82 -8.99 -19.27
CA TYR A 14 12.07 -9.11 -17.84
C TYR A 14 13.56 -9.15 -17.52
N SER A 15 14.31 -10.01 -18.21
CA SER A 15 15.73 -10.27 -17.96
C SER A 15 16.64 -9.08 -18.25
N SER A 16 16.20 -8.11 -19.06
CA SER A 16 16.94 -6.87 -19.30
C SER A 16 16.56 -5.74 -18.35
N ILE A 17 15.34 -5.76 -17.81
CA ILE A 17 14.80 -4.64 -17.01
C ILE A 17 14.92 -4.89 -15.51
N MET A 18 14.51 -6.06 -15.02
CA MET A 18 14.46 -6.33 -13.59
C MET A 18 15.82 -6.13 -12.89
N PRO A 19 16.96 -6.62 -13.45
CA PRO A 19 18.26 -6.40 -12.81
C PRO A 19 18.64 -4.92 -12.65
N LEU A 20 18.21 -4.06 -13.58
CA LEU A 20 18.46 -2.61 -13.52
C LEU A 20 17.65 -1.97 -12.40
N LEU A 21 16.38 -2.37 -12.23
CA LEU A 21 15.52 -1.86 -11.16
C LEU A 21 16.04 -2.27 -9.77
N LEU A 22 16.44 -3.54 -9.62
CA LEU A 22 17.03 -4.04 -8.38
C LEU A 22 18.33 -3.29 -8.05
N ASN A 23 19.18 -3.02 -9.04
CA ASN A 23 20.40 -2.24 -8.87
C ASN A 23 20.10 -0.81 -8.38
N VAL A 24 19.11 -0.14 -8.98
CA VAL A 24 18.68 1.21 -8.53
C VAL A 24 18.22 1.18 -7.08
N MET A 25 17.40 0.19 -6.71
CA MET A 25 16.90 0.06 -5.33
C MET A 25 18.03 -0.20 -4.32
N GLN A 26 19.05 -0.96 -4.71
CA GLN A 26 20.17 -1.31 -3.85
C GLN A 26 21.17 -0.15 -3.66
N ASN A 27 21.43 0.62 -4.71
CA ASN A 27 22.58 1.54 -4.74
C ASN A 27 22.20 3.02 -4.63
N ALA A 28 21.00 3.43 -5.02
CA ALA A 28 20.62 4.84 -5.08
C ALA A 28 20.16 5.40 -3.71
N ASN A 29 20.92 5.16 -2.64
CA ASN A 29 20.49 5.42 -1.25
C ASN A 29 20.53 6.90 -0.82
N GLY A 30 21.05 7.80 -1.67
CA GLY A 30 21.08 9.24 -1.39
C GLY A 30 19.69 9.87 -1.30
N PRO A 31 19.51 10.92 -0.48
CA PRO A 31 18.23 11.63 -0.34
C PRO A 31 17.71 12.22 -1.66
N GLU A 32 18.60 12.60 -2.57
CA GLU A 32 18.29 13.09 -3.91
C GLU A 32 17.64 12.03 -4.82
N TYR A 33 17.82 10.74 -4.50
CA TYR A 33 17.34 9.61 -5.29
C TYR A 33 16.07 8.96 -4.73
N ARG A 34 15.47 9.50 -3.66
CA ARG A 34 14.26 8.92 -3.03
C ARG A 34 13.15 8.63 -4.04
N LYS A 35 12.81 9.63 -4.86
CA LYS A 35 11.76 9.49 -5.90
C LYS A 35 12.10 8.42 -6.92
N LEU A 36 13.37 8.33 -7.32
CA LEU A 36 13.86 7.30 -8.25
C LEU A 36 13.72 5.90 -7.64
N ARG A 37 14.14 5.71 -6.38
CA ARG A 37 14.01 4.44 -5.65
C ARG A 37 12.56 3.99 -5.52
N VAL A 38 11.67 4.89 -5.11
CA VAL A 38 10.24 4.62 -4.99
C VAL A 38 9.64 4.18 -6.33
N LYS A 39 9.98 4.87 -7.42
CA LYS A 39 9.49 4.52 -8.76
C LYS A 39 10.10 3.23 -9.31
N ALA A 40 11.35 2.94 -8.99
CA ALA A 40 11.98 1.66 -9.33
C ALA A 40 11.29 0.49 -8.59
N MET A 41 11.02 0.66 -7.30
CA MET A 41 10.29 -0.30 -6.47
C MET A 41 8.88 -0.57 -7.00
N GLU A 42 8.11 0.49 -7.28
CA GLU A 42 6.77 0.37 -7.86
C GLU A 42 6.79 -0.35 -9.21
N CYS A 43 7.73 0.02 -10.09
CA CYS A 43 7.90 -0.61 -11.40
C CYS A 43 8.25 -2.10 -11.28
N ALA A 44 9.18 -2.45 -10.39
CA ALA A 44 9.55 -3.84 -10.14
C ALA A 44 8.37 -4.67 -9.63
N GLY A 45 7.55 -4.13 -8.72
CA GLY A 45 6.32 -4.79 -8.27
C GLY A 45 5.30 -5.02 -9.39
N LEU A 46 5.08 -4.03 -10.26
CA LEU A 46 4.17 -4.16 -11.41
C LEU A 46 4.66 -5.21 -12.41
N ILE A 47 5.97 -5.24 -12.69
CA ILE A 47 6.57 -6.25 -13.55
C ILE A 47 6.41 -7.63 -12.93
N ALA A 48 6.64 -7.78 -11.63
CA ALA A 48 6.51 -9.05 -10.92
C ALA A 48 5.12 -9.67 -11.07
N ILE A 49 4.04 -8.87 -10.95
CA ILE A 49 2.69 -9.35 -11.24
C ILE A 49 2.55 -9.74 -12.71
N ALA A 50 2.93 -8.84 -13.62
CA ALA A 50 2.68 -9.02 -15.05
C ALA A 50 3.33 -10.29 -15.62
N VAL A 51 4.52 -10.64 -15.16
CA VAL A 51 5.23 -11.85 -15.62
C VAL A 51 4.86 -13.12 -14.86
N GLY A 52 4.21 -12.96 -13.71
CA GLY A 52 3.79 -14.06 -12.84
C GLY A 52 4.94 -14.75 -12.09
N ARG A 53 4.55 -15.68 -11.21
CA ARG A 53 5.42 -16.35 -10.25
C ARG A 53 6.67 -16.94 -10.89
N ASP A 54 6.51 -17.78 -11.92
CA ASP A 54 7.60 -18.63 -12.40
C ASP A 54 8.74 -17.82 -13.02
N VAL A 55 8.44 -16.67 -13.64
CA VAL A 55 9.45 -15.75 -14.19
C VAL A 55 10.07 -14.89 -13.09
N PHE A 56 9.28 -14.43 -12.13
CA PHE A 56 9.75 -13.55 -11.04
C PHE A 56 10.54 -14.30 -9.95
N ARG A 57 10.27 -15.59 -9.75
CA ARG A 57 10.80 -16.41 -8.66
C ARG A 57 12.32 -16.30 -8.44
N PRO A 58 13.20 -16.32 -9.47
CA PRO A 58 14.64 -16.27 -9.26
C PRO A 58 15.11 -14.98 -8.56
N ASP A 59 14.45 -13.86 -8.81
CA ASP A 59 14.80 -12.55 -8.23
C ASP A 59 13.96 -12.18 -7.02
N SER A 60 12.88 -12.94 -6.76
CA SER A 60 11.90 -12.63 -5.70
C SER A 60 12.52 -12.42 -4.33
N ARG A 61 13.47 -13.29 -3.95
CA ARG A 61 14.17 -13.18 -2.68
C ARG A 61 14.96 -11.87 -2.56
N THR A 62 15.73 -11.53 -3.59
CA THR A 62 16.50 -10.28 -3.63
C THR A 62 15.57 -9.07 -3.53
N PHE A 63 14.45 -9.08 -4.26
CA PHE A 63 13.48 -7.99 -4.21
C PHE A 63 12.86 -7.85 -2.82
N VAL A 64 12.41 -8.95 -2.21
CA VAL A 64 11.84 -8.96 -0.85
C VAL A 64 12.84 -8.47 0.19
N GLU A 65 14.10 -8.90 0.12
CA GLU A 65 15.16 -8.44 1.02
C GLU A 65 15.37 -6.92 0.91
N LEU A 66 15.34 -6.36 -0.30
CA LEU A 66 15.38 -4.92 -0.51
C LEU A 66 14.15 -4.21 0.08
N LEU A 67 12.94 -4.73 -0.12
CA LEU A 67 11.73 -4.16 0.47
C LEU A 67 11.80 -4.14 2.01
N MET A 68 12.28 -5.23 2.61
CA MET A 68 12.49 -5.31 4.06
C MET A 68 13.52 -4.29 4.55
N GLN A 69 14.61 -4.07 3.82
CA GLN A 69 15.60 -3.04 4.17
C GLN A 69 14.99 -1.64 4.11
N ILE A 70 14.21 -1.34 3.06
CA ILE A 70 13.53 -0.05 2.91
C ILE A 70 12.53 0.16 4.04
N GLN A 71 11.70 -0.85 4.35
CA GLN A 71 10.70 -0.78 5.41
C GLN A 71 11.30 -0.57 6.81
N ASN A 72 12.47 -1.17 7.08
CA ASN A 72 13.15 -1.05 8.36
C ASN A 72 14.13 0.14 8.44
N SER A 73 14.24 0.93 7.37
CA SER A 73 15.05 2.14 7.38
C SER A 73 14.42 3.21 8.29
N PRO A 74 15.21 4.14 8.86
CA PRO A 74 14.68 5.24 9.65
C PRO A 74 13.62 6.02 8.87
N VAL A 75 12.49 6.29 9.54
CA VAL A 75 11.42 7.09 8.95
C VAL A 75 11.94 8.49 8.69
N ASP A 76 11.81 8.93 7.44
CA ASP A 76 12.10 10.29 7.02
C ASP A 76 10.80 11.10 7.02
N PRO A 77 10.64 12.11 7.89
CA PRO A 77 9.45 12.96 7.90
C PRO A 77 9.16 13.67 6.57
N GLY A 78 10.19 13.85 5.72
CA GLY A 78 10.06 14.43 4.39
C GLY A 78 9.64 13.45 3.30
N ASP A 79 9.53 12.16 3.59
CA ASP A 79 9.11 11.13 2.64
C ASP A 79 7.73 10.56 3.00
N THR A 80 6.71 11.37 2.76
CA THR A 80 5.31 11.05 3.09
C THR A 80 4.72 9.93 2.24
N MET A 81 5.34 9.61 1.10
CA MET A 81 4.79 8.68 0.11
C MET A 81 5.38 7.27 0.20
N LEU A 82 6.55 7.11 0.84
CA LEU A 82 7.23 5.83 0.88
C LEU A 82 6.38 4.70 1.47
N SER A 83 5.65 4.98 2.57
CA SER A 83 4.80 3.99 3.23
C SER A 83 3.68 3.51 2.29
N HIS A 84 3.03 4.44 1.60
CA HIS A 84 1.98 4.16 0.62
C HIS A 84 2.50 3.24 -0.50
N PHE A 85 3.64 3.59 -1.12
CA PHE A 85 4.23 2.77 -2.18
C PHE A 85 4.73 1.41 -1.69
N LEU A 86 5.23 1.31 -0.46
CA LEU A 86 5.65 0.03 0.13
C LEU A 86 4.45 -0.92 0.32
N ILE A 87 3.37 -0.44 0.93
CA ILE A 87 2.13 -1.22 1.11
C ILE A 87 1.62 -1.71 -0.25
N ALA A 88 1.51 -0.78 -1.21
CA ALA A 88 1.09 -1.10 -2.56
C ALA A 88 2.03 -2.11 -3.25
N THR A 89 3.33 -2.10 -2.96
CA THR A 89 4.30 -3.03 -3.56
C THR A 89 4.23 -4.42 -2.92
N TRP A 90 4.02 -4.50 -1.60
CA TRP A 90 3.80 -5.78 -0.92
C TRP A 90 2.56 -6.52 -1.44
N ALA A 91 1.48 -5.81 -1.74
CA ALA A 91 0.30 -6.37 -2.41
C ALA A 91 0.69 -7.06 -3.73
N LYS A 92 1.51 -6.40 -4.56
CA LYS A 92 1.96 -6.90 -5.85
C LYS A 92 2.86 -8.12 -5.73
N VAL A 93 3.78 -8.13 -4.76
CA VAL A 93 4.63 -9.30 -4.48
C VAL A 93 3.78 -10.48 -4.01
N CYS A 94 2.77 -10.24 -3.18
CA CYS A 94 1.84 -11.28 -2.76
C CYS A 94 1.12 -11.89 -3.96
N GLN A 95 0.54 -11.07 -4.84
CA GLN A 95 -0.13 -11.55 -6.06
C GLN A 95 0.84 -12.32 -6.99
N ALA A 96 2.06 -11.81 -7.15
CA ALA A 96 3.07 -12.46 -7.99
C ALA A 96 3.52 -13.83 -7.45
N LEU A 97 3.68 -13.97 -6.13
CA LEU A 97 4.16 -15.21 -5.51
C LEU A 97 3.05 -16.20 -5.13
N GLY A 98 1.81 -15.73 -4.99
CA GLY A 98 0.70 -16.54 -4.52
C GLY A 98 0.95 -17.06 -3.09
N GLU A 99 0.69 -18.35 -2.88
CA GLU A 99 0.89 -19.03 -1.60
C GLU A 99 2.34 -18.96 -1.08
N GLU A 100 3.33 -18.81 -1.95
CA GLU A 100 4.74 -18.70 -1.54
C GLU A 100 5.07 -17.40 -0.80
N PHE A 101 4.11 -16.46 -0.75
CA PHE A 101 4.23 -15.24 0.03
C PHE A 101 4.01 -15.44 1.53
N GLU A 102 3.37 -16.54 1.96
CA GLU A 102 3.01 -16.82 3.36
C GLU A 102 4.15 -16.56 4.37
N PRO A 103 5.42 -16.97 4.12
CA PRO A 103 6.52 -16.75 5.07
C PRO A 103 6.81 -15.27 5.36
N TYR A 104 6.36 -14.34 4.52
CA TYR A 104 6.60 -12.90 4.65
C TYR A 104 5.50 -12.17 5.44
N LEU A 105 4.34 -12.80 5.66
CA LEU A 105 3.23 -12.20 6.43
C LEU A 105 3.65 -11.62 7.80
N PRO A 106 4.50 -12.28 8.61
CA PRO A 106 4.91 -11.72 9.90
C PRO A 106 5.63 -10.37 9.80
N VAL A 107 6.24 -10.06 8.65
CA VAL A 107 6.94 -8.79 8.41
C VAL A 107 6.00 -7.73 7.83
N VAL A 108 5.06 -8.16 6.99
CA VAL A 108 4.19 -7.27 6.20
C VAL A 108 2.94 -6.84 6.98
N MET A 109 2.36 -7.75 7.76
CA MET A 109 1.10 -7.50 8.47
C MET A 109 1.19 -6.41 9.54
N PRO A 110 2.23 -6.34 10.41
CA PRO A 110 2.28 -5.32 11.46
C PRO A 110 2.20 -3.85 10.98
N PRO A 111 3.00 -3.39 9.98
CA PRO A 111 2.85 -2.02 9.48
C PRO A 111 1.53 -1.81 8.74
N LEU A 112 1.04 -2.81 8.01
CA LEU A 112 -0.23 -2.72 7.28
C LEU A 112 -1.42 -2.52 8.24
N LEU A 113 -1.48 -3.32 9.30
CA LEU A 113 -2.51 -3.22 10.34
C LEU A 113 -2.43 -1.90 11.09
N ARG A 114 -1.24 -1.34 11.28
CA ARG A 114 -1.05 0.00 11.87
C ARG A 114 -1.74 1.06 11.02
N VAL A 115 -1.51 1.05 9.70
CA VAL A 115 -2.15 2.00 8.78
C VAL A 115 -3.66 1.78 8.73
N ALA A 116 -4.13 0.52 8.64
CA ALA A 116 -5.57 0.23 8.68
C ALA A 116 -6.25 0.69 9.99
N SER A 117 -5.52 0.66 11.10
CA SER A 117 -6.00 1.13 12.41
C SER A 117 -5.92 2.66 12.61
N SER A 118 -5.40 3.41 11.65
CA SER A 118 -5.27 4.87 11.77
C SER A 118 -6.63 5.52 12.01
N LYS A 119 -6.65 6.54 12.86
CA LYS A 119 -7.84 7.34 13.10
C LYS A 119 -7.88 8.47 12.08
N ALA A 120 -9.08 8.78 11.59
CA ALA A 120 -9.30 9.96 10.78
C ALA A 120 -9.02 11.20 11.62
N ASP A 121 -8.23 12.13 11.09
CA ASP A 121 -8.09 13.47 11.67
C ASP A 121 -9.34 14.28 11.26
N ILE A 122 -10.18 14.56 12.24
CA ILE A 122 -11.48 15.24 12.06
C ILE A 122 -11.47 16.54 12.87
N SER A 123 -11.85 17.64 12.23
CA SER A 123 -12.09 18.94 12.85
C SER A 123 -13.55 19.33 12.63
N ILE A 124 -14.26 19.75 13.68
CA ILE A 124 -15.65 20.23 13.56
C ILE A 124 -15.59 21.75 13.50
N TYR A 125 -16.21 22.35 12.49
CA TYR A 125 -16.35 23.81 12.39
C TYR A 125 -17.69 24.22 12.99
N ASP A 126 -17.69 25.27 13.80
CA ASP A 126 -18.92 25.96 14.21
C ASP A 126 -19.38 26.89 13.06
N ASP A 127 -20.70 27.13 12.96
CA ASP A 127 -21.34 27.87 11.83
C ASP A 127 -20.82 29.32 11.63
N GLU A 128 -20.00 29.84 12.55
CA GLU A 128 -19.48 31.22 12.55
C GLU A 128 -17.97 31.32 12.22
N GLU A 129 -17.26 30.21 12.01
CA GLU A 129 -15.81 30.23 11.70
C GLU A 129 -15.55 30.27 10.18
N GLU A 130 -14.70 31.20 9.72
CA GLU A 130 -14.19 31.18 8.34
C GLU A 130 -13.36 29.91 8.12
N HIS A 131 -13.73 29.13 7.10
CA HIS A 131 -12.99 27.95 6.69
C HIS A 131 -11.58 28.35 6.23
N GLU A 132 -10.57 28.13 7.07
CA GLU A 132 -9.18 28.19 6.62
C GLU A 132 -8.94 27.03 5.63
N ASP A 133 -8.56 27.35 4.40
CA ASP A 133 -8.04 26.38 3.44
C ASP A 133 -6.74 25.77 3.99
N ARG A 134 -6.86 24.64 4.69
CA ARG A 134 -5.73 23.85 5.19
C ARG A 134 -5.36 22.81 4.15
N ASP A 135 -4.09 22.81 3.75
CA ASP A 135 -3.57 21.85 2.76
C ASP A 135 -3.84 20.39 3.19
N GLY A 136 -4.44 19.61 2.29
CA GLY A 136 -4.82 18.20 2.52
C GLY A 136 -6.05 17.99 3.43
N TRP A 137 -6.83 19.04 3.73
CA TRP A 137 -8.11 18.95 4.41
C TRP A 137 -9.27 19.27 3.47
N GLU A 138 -10.36 18.51 3.58
CA GLU A 138 -11.61 18.73 2.85
C GLU A 138 -12.77 18.90 3.83
N SER A 139 -13.70 19.82 3.54
CA SER A 139 -14.91 20.01 4.35
C SER A 139 -16.06 19.17 3.80
N ILE A 140 -16.65 18.35 4.66
CA ILE A 140 -17.85 17.56 4.38
C ILE A 140 -18.99 18.01 5.29
N SER A 141 -20.22 17.97 4.77
CA SER A 141 -21.41 18.21 5.60
C SER A 141 -21.92 16.89 6.15
N LEU A 142 -21.98 16.76 7.48
CA LEU A 142 -22.43 15.57 8.17
C LEU A 142 -23.48 15.96 9.21
N ASP A 143 -24.71 15.44 9.05
CA ASP A 143 -25.88 15.78 9.87
C ASP A 143 -26.12 17.29 10.04
N GLY A 144 -25.85 18.07 8.98
CA GLY A 144 -26.04 19.52 8.97
C GLY A 144 -24.91 20.33 9.62
N ARG A 145 -23.82 19.69 10.08
CA ARG A 145 -22.60 20.35 10.55
C ARG A 145 -21.50 20.28 9.49
N GLN A 146 -20.64 21.30 9.41
CA GLN A 146 -19.43 21.25 8.58
C GLN A 146 -18.28 20.59 9.35
N VAL A 147 -17.63 19.63 8.72
CA VAL A 147 -16.57 18.83 9.30
C VAL A 147 -15.38 18.82 8.35
N GLY A 148 -14.24 19.32 8.80
CA GLY A 148 -12.97 19.20 8.12
C GLY A 148 -12.36 17.82 8.34
N VAL A 149 -11.88 17.21 7.27
CA VAL A 149 -11.31 15.86 7.29
C VAL A 149 -10.01 15.86 6.52
N LYS A 150 -8.96 15.28 7.12
CA LYS A 150 -7.68 15.09 6.42
C LYS A 150 -7.75 13.86 5.52
N THR A 151 -7.86 14.06 4.21
CA THR A 151 -8.13 12.98 3.24
C THR A 151 -6.95 12.04 3.04
N SER A 152 -5.71 12.54 3.02
CA SER A 152 -4.49 11.71 2.91
C SER A 152 -4.46 10.50 3.87
N ALA A 153 -4.84 10.67 5.14
CA ALA A 153 -4.86 9.58 6.12
C ALA A 153 -5.94 8.53 5.82
N LEU A 154 -7.04 8.95 5.18
CA LEU A 154 -8.13 8.08 4.76
C LEU A 154 -7.80 7.32 3.49
N GLU A 155 -7.10 7.94 2.54
CA GLU A 155 -6.58 7.28 1.34
C GLU A 155 -5.60 6.16 1.70
N ASP A 156 -4.66 6.43 2.61
CA ASP A 156 -3.72 5.40 3.10
C ASP A 156 -4.45 4.26 3.83
N LYS A 157 -5.48 4.59 4.61
CA LYS A 157 -6.33 3.60 5.30
C LYS A 157 -7.13 2.76 4.30
N CYS A 158 -7.66 3.37 3.25
CA CYS A 158 -8.37 2.68 2.16
C CYS A 158 -7.43 1.68 1.48
N GLN A 159 -6.25 2.14 1.05
CA GLN A 159 -5.24 1.28 0.44
C GLN A 159 -4.80 0.12 1.36
N ALA A 160 -4.73 0.37 2.68
CA ALA A 160 -4.42 -0.68 3.64
C ALA A 160 -5.49 -1.79 3.62
N PHE A 161 -6.78 -1.45 3.61
CA PHE A 161 -7.85 -2.44 3.51
C PHE A 161 -7.87 -3.16 2.15
N GLU A 162 -7.67 -2.46 1.04
CA GLU A 162 -7.53 -3.08 -0.28
C GLU A 162 -6.37 -4.09 -0.30
N THR A 163 -5.24 -3.75 0.33
CA THR A 163 -4.09 -4.64 0.44
C THR A 163 -4.39 -5.86 1.32
N LEU A 164 -5.11 -5.68 2.43
CA LEU A 164 -5.57 -6.79 3.28
C LEU A 164 -6.48 -7.75 2.50
N LEU A 165 -7.39 -7.21 1.67
CA LEU A 165 -8.25 -8.01 0.79
C LEU A 165 -7.42 -8.77 -0.26
N ILE A 166 -6.43 -8.14 -0.86
CA ILE A 166 -5.51 -8.80 -1.81
C ILE A 166 -4.77 -9.95 -1.13
N HIS A 167 -4.24 -9.74 0.07
CA HIS A 167 -3.57 -10.80 0.84
C HIS A 167 -4.54 -11.95 1.16
N ALA A 168 -5.74 -11.65 1.66
CA ALA A 168 -6.74 -12.65 2.00
C ALA A 168 -7.17 -13.49 0.78
N SER A 169 -7.47 -12.83 -0.35
CA SER A 169 -7.90 -13.47 -1.59
C SER A 169 -6.79 -14.30 -2.25
N THR A 170 -5.54 -13.83 -2.18
CA THR A 170 -4.39 -14.53 -2.78
C THR A 170 -3.98 -15.75 -1.95
N LEU A 171 -3.98 -15.63 -0.62
CA LEU A 171 -3.46 -16.66 0.29
C LEU A 171 -4.53 -17.64 0.80
N ASN A 172 -5.80 -17.31 0.63
CA ASN A 172 -6.93 -18.14 1.07
C ASN A 172 -6.76 -18.59 2.54
N ALA A 173 -6.83 -19.89 2.81
CA ALA A 173 -6.73 -20.44 4.16
C ALA A 173 -5.43 -20.07 4.91
N ARG A 174 -4.34 -19.77 4.18
CA ARG A 174 -3.05 -19.37 4.78
C ARG A 174 -3.11 -17.98 5.43
N PHE A 175 -4.09 -17.15 5.08
CA PHE A 175 -4.34 -15.87 5.75
C PHE A 175 -5.06 -16.03 7.10
N GLY A 176 -5.53 -17.24 7.43
CA GLY A 176 -6.29 -17.58 8.64
C GLY A 176 -5.82 -16.93 9.95
N PRO A 177 -4.51 -16.92 10.27
CA PRO A 177 -4.00 -16.31 11.50
C PRO A 177 -4.33 -14.82 11.69
N TYR A 178 -4.62 -14.09 10.60
CA TYR A 178 -4.86 -12.64 10.63
C TYR A 178 -6.33 -12.26 10.51
N VAL A 179 -7.22 -13.21 10.18
CA VAL A 179 -8.63 -12.94 9.89
C VAL A 179 -9.34 -12.23 11.04
N SER A 180 -9.20 -12.70 12.28
CA SER A 180 -9.86 -12.08 13.44
C SER A 180 -9.46 -10.62 13.62
N GLN A 181 -8.16 -10.34 13.52
CA GLN A 181 -7.63 -8.99 13.70
C GLN A 181 -8.08 -8.05 12.57
N VAL A 182 -8.12 -8.53 11.33
CA VAL A 182 -8.60 -7.74 10.19
C VAL A 182 -10.09 -7.43 10.31
N LEU A 183 -10.91 -8.41 10.71
CA LEU A 183 -12.35 -8.20 10.92
C LEU A 183 -12.63 -7.20 12.04
N GLU A 184 -11.88 -7.24 13.14
CA GLU A 184 -12.00 -6.26 14.22
C GLU A 184 -11.77 -4.82 13.74
N LEU A 185 -10.89 -4.62 12.74
CA LEU A 185 -10.63 -3.31 12.13
C LEU A 185 -11.66 -2.93 11.06
N ALA A 186 -12.12 -3.90 10.26
CA ALA A 186 -13.04 -3.65 9.14
C ALA A 186 -14.48 -3.38 9.60
N LEU A 187 -14.95 -4.08 10.64
CA LEU A 187 -16.35 -3.98 11.11
C LEU A 187 -16.77 -2.54 11.51
N PRO A 188 -15.95 -1.75 12.24
CA PRO A 188 -16.23 -0.34 12.47
C PRO A 188 -16.25 0.50 11.18
N GLY A 189 -15.39 0.15 10.21
CA GLY A 189 -15.28 0.82 8.92
C GLY A 189 -16.56 0.74 8.07
N LEU A 190 -17.36 -0.31 8.23
CA LEU A 190 -18.66 -0.45 7.56
C LEU A 190 -19.67 0.66 7.93
N ARG A 191 -19.47 1.30 9.09
CA ARG A 191 -20.29 2.42 9.58
C ARG A 191 -19.57 3.77 9.44
N PHE A 192 -18.47 3.82 8.68
CA PHE A 192 -17.69 5.03 8.49
C PHE A 192 -18.25 5.86 7.33
N TYR A 193 -19.20 6.75 7.62
CA TYR A 193 -19.90 7.58 6.63
C TYR A 193 -19.10 8.79 6.11
N ILE A 194 -17.82 8.90 6.50
CA ILE A 194 -16.97 10.06 6.21
C ILE A 194 -16.20 9.86 4.90
N HIS A 195 -15.98 8.62 4.46
CA HIS A 195 -15.23 8.34 3.22
C HIS A 195 -15.65 7.02 2.59
N ASP A 196 -16.32 7.12 1.44
CA ASP A 196 -16.92 5.98 0.73
C ASP A 196 -15.89 4.90 0.39
N GLY A 197 -14.67 5.28 -0.04
CA GLY A 197 -13.61 4.30 -0.36
C GLY A 197 -13.21 3.42 0.83
N VAL A 198 -13.13 3.97 2.05
CA VAL A 198 -12.80 3.18 3.25
C VAL A 198 -13.95 2.23 3.57
N GLN A 199 -15.20 2.70 3.41
CA GLN A 199 -16.38 1.87 3.63
C GLN A 199 -16.47 0.72 2.62
N GLU A 200 -16.27 1.00 1.33
CA GLU A 200 -16.26 0.01 0.25
C GLU A 200 -15.16 -1.03 0.46
N ALA A 201 -13.93 -0.59 0.73
CA ALA A 201 -12.80 -1.49 0.98
C ALA A 201 -12.99 -2.37 2.23
N CYS A 202 -13.71 -1.90 3.25
CA CYS A 202 -14.07 -2.72 4.42
C CYS A 202 -15.19 -3.72 4.14
N ALA A 203 -16.03 -3.47 3.14
CA ALA A 203 -17.21 -4.29 2.81
C ALA A 203 -16.92 -5.45 1.86
N MET A 204 -15.85 -5.34 1.08
CA MET A 204 -15.36 -6.39 0.16
C MET A 204 -14.61 -7.51 0.90
#